data_AF-A0A084Q9W9-F1
#
_entry.id   AF-A0A084Q9W9-F1
#
_cell.length_a   1.000
_cell.length_b   1.000
_cell.length_c   1.000
_cell.angle_alpha   90.00
_cell.angle_beta   90.00
_cell.angle_gamma   90.00
#
_symmetry.space_group_name_H-M   'P 1'
#
loop_
_entity.id
_entity.type
_entity.pdbx_description
1 polymer ?
#
loop_
_entity_poly.entity_id
_entity_poly.type
_entity_poly.pdbx_seq_one_letter_code
_entity_poly.pdbx_strand_id
1 'polypeptide(L)'
;MRSFPTIKAIRSFVIGGVGSGGDYHNVKGGHWLIDSDISTPCSGWEQYRKSRTSWGINVLGSFLVEIEATDGTVGFATGFGGPPACWLVHKHFERFLVGADPRNTNLLFEQMYRASMFYGRKGLPLAVISVIDLALWDLLGKIRDEPVYRLIGGATKERLNFYCTGPQPAAAKAAGFWGGKVALPFGPDEGHVGLRKNVEYLRKQREAVGPDFPLMVDCYMSLNVSYTIEIVKACLDLNINWWEECLSPDDTDGFEQIKRAHPTIKFTTGEHEYSRYGFRKLIEGRNLDIIQPDVMWLGGLTELLRVSAHAAAYDIPVVPHASGPYSYHFVISQPNTPFQEYLANSPDGSSVLPVFGDLFIDEPIPTKGFLTTADLDKPGFGLTLNPAARSKLIPSNYLLEFPTQSLMPPSPPVDSLEKKDEEPKVNGGVVESLTSKVQELTTSESTA
;
A
#
# COMPACT_ATOMS: atom_id res chain seq x y z
N MET A 1 -17.24 11.27 -28.89
CA MET A 1 -16.39 10.79 -27.78
C MET A 1 -15.28 9.93 -28.36
N ARG A 2 -14.06 9.96 -27.82
CA ARG A 2 -12.96 9.09 -28.26
C ARG A 2 -13.33 7.64 -27.92
N SER A 3 -13.22 6.73 -28.90
CA SER A 3 -13.34 5.28 -28.62
C SER A 3 -12.20 4.88 -27.68
N PHE A 4 -12.51 4.13 -26.62
CA PHE A 4 -11.51 3.68 -25.64
C PHE A 4 -11.40 2.16 -25.73
N PRO A 5 -10.17 1.60 -25.80
CA PRO A 5 -10.01 0.16 -25.88
C PRO A 5 -10.41 -0.49 -24.56
N THR A 6 -10.95 -1.71 -24.62
CA THR A 6 -11.23 -2.52 -23.43
C THR A 6 -10.00 -3.32 -23.03
N ILE A 7 -9.98 -3.82 -21.81
CA ILE A 7 -8.94 -4.75 -21.34
C ILE A 7 -9.10 -6.07 -22.09
N LYS A 8 -8.03 -6.53 -22.73
CA LYS A 8 -7.97 -7.76 -23.50
C LYS A 8 -7.43 -8.91 -22.66
N ALA A 9 -6.36 -8.68 -21.91
CA ALA A 9 -5.69 -9.71 -21.11
C ALA A 9 -4.94 -9.11 -19.92
N ILE A 10 -4.70 -9.94 -18.92
CA ILE A 10 -3.81 -9.66 -17.80
C ILE A 10 -2.75 -10.77 -17.71
N ARG A 11 -1.51 -10.41 -17.39
CA ARG A 11 -0.40 -11.34 -17.14
C ARG A 11 0.25 -10.99 -15.81
N SER A 12 0.77 -12.00 -15.12
CA SER A 12 1.59 -11.77 -13.95
C SER A 12 2.89 -12.57 -13.99
N PHE A 13 3.92 -11.99 -13.35
CA PHE A 13 5.26 -12.55 -13.31
C PHE A 13 5.81 -12.44 -11.89
N VAL A 14 6.48 -13.48 -11.42
CA VAL A 14 7.37 -13.38 -10.26
C VAL A 14 8.71 -12.86 -10.74
N ILE A 15 9.32 -11.91 -10.03
CA ILE A 15 10.63 -11.37 -10.40
C ILE A 15 11.71 -12.22 -9.71
N GLY A 16 12.52 -12.91 -10.51
CA GLY A 16 13.61 -13.74 -10.01
C GLY A 16 14.79 -12.93 -9.45
N GLY A 17 15.47 -13.50 -8.46
CA GLY A 17 16.61 -12.86 -7.80
C GLY A 17 16.19 -11.90 -6.67
N VAL A 18 17.05 -10.92 -6.39
CA VAL A 18 16.91 -9.93 -5.32
C VAL A 18 17.27 -8.53 -5.84
N GLY A 19 16.82 -7.48 -5.16
CA GLY A 19 17.14 -6.08 -5.48
C GLY A 19 16.52 -5.59 -6.79
N SER A 20 15.39 -6.16 -7.19
CA SER A 20 14.65 -5.79 -8.41
C SER A 20 13.15 -5.93 -8.18
N GLY A 21 12.37 -4.92 -8.54
CA GLY A 21 10.92 -4.84 -8.32
C GLY A 21 10.49 -4.23 -6.98
N GLY A 22 9.20 -4.33 -6.67
CA GLY A 22 8.58 -3.59 -5.57
C GLY A 22 8.68 -4.17 -4.16
N ASP A 23 9.41 -5.27 -3.94
CA ASP A 23 9.78 -5.73 -2.59
C ASP A 23 11.10 -5.10 -2.14
N TYR A 24 11.00 -4.06 -1.32
CA TYR A 24 12.15 -3.30 -0.80
C TYR A 24 13.12 -4.15 0.03
N HIS A 25 12.62 -5.21 0.67
CA HIS A 25 13.35 -5.97 1.66
C HIS A 25 13.96 -7.24 1.07
N ASN A 26 13.52 -7.66 -0.12
CA ASN A 26 14.15 -8.74 -0.88
C ASN A 26 15.43 -8.25 -1.58
N VAL A 27 16.46 -7.95 -0.79
CA VAL A 27 17.77 -7.44 -1.21
C VAL A 27 18.90 -8.41 -0.85
N LYS A 28 20.09 -8.18 -1.41
CA LYS A 28 21.28 -8.98 -1.11
C LYS A 28 21.73 -8.74 0.35
N GLY A 29 22.21 -9.81 1.00
CA GLY A 29 22.84 -9.72 2.33
C GLY A 29 23.98 -8.69 2.40
N GLY A 30 24.13 -8.07 3.56
CA GLY A 30 25.00 -6.93 3.83
C GLY A 30 24.32 -5.57 3.62
N HIS A 31 23.07 -5.54 3.14
CA HIS A 31 22.32 -4.30 2.98
C HIS A 31 21.72 -3.85 4.31
N TRP A 32 21.81 -2.54 4.63
CA TRP A 32 21.31 -2.00 5.90
C TRP A 32 19.82 -2.29 6.15
N LEU A 33 18.98 -2.32 5.10
CA LEU A 33 17.56 -2.63 5.17
C LEU A 33 17.24 -3.96 5.85
N ILE A 34 18.19 -4.91 5.85
CA ILE A 34 17.97 -6.23 6.42
C ILE A 34 18.99 -6.64 7.48
N ASP A 35 20.24 -6.17 7.41
CA ASP A 35 21.34 -6.68 8.25
C ASP A 35 21.97 -5.63 9.19
N SER A 36 21.39 -4.41 9.26
CA SER A 36 21.73 -3.46 10.33
C SER A 36 20.85 -3.67 11.57
N ASP A 37 21.29 -3.15 12.73
CA ASP A 37 20.47 -3.17 13.93
C ASP A 37 19.22 -2.30 13.70
N ILE A 38 18.05 -2.94 13.55
CA ILE A 38 16.73 -2.34 13.37
C ILE A 38 15.78 -3.00 14.37
N SER A 39 15.08 -2.18 15.15
CA SER A 39 14.02 -2.63 16.04
C SER A 39 12.80 -3.06 15.23
N THR A 40 12.26 -4.23 15.53
CA THR A 40 11.11 -4.83 14.83
C THR A 40 10.18 -5.52 15.83
N PRO A 41 8.95 -5.90 15.43
CA PRO A 41 8.08 -6.71 16.28
C PRO A 41 8.69 -8.07 16.68
N CYS A 42 9.69 -8.55 15.92
CA CYS A 42 10.37 -9.82 16.16
C CYS A 42 11.63 -9.68 17.02
N SER A 43 12.04 -8.46 17.41
CA SER A 43 13.30 -8.22 18.11
C SER A 43 13.34 -8.73 19.55
N GLY A 44 12.17 -9.05 20.14
CA GLY A 44 12.08 -9.71 21.46
C GLY A 44 12.71 -11.11 21.48
N TRP A 45 12.80 -11.77 20.33
CA TRP A 45 13.42 -13.08 20.19
C TRP A 45 14.85 -12.94 19.63
N GLU A 46 15.85 -13.35 20.41
CA GLU A 46 17.27 -13.19 20.06
C GLU A 46 17.61 -13.76 18.67
N GLN A 47 17.05 -14.92 18.32
CA GLN A 47 17.30 -15.56 17.02
C GLN A 47 16.79 -14.76 15.82
N TYR A 48 15.89 -13.80 16.04
CA TYR A 48 15.29 -12.97 15.00
C TYR A 48 15.75 -11.51 15.01
N ARG A 49 16.51 -11.09 16.02
CA ARG A 49 16.90 -9.69 16.22
C ARG A 49 17.94 -9.19 15.21
N LYS A 50 18.86 -10.05 14.77
CA LYS A 50 20.05 -9.62 14.01
C LYS A 50 19.84 -9.34 12.54
N SER A 51 18.83 -9.95 11.92
CA SER A 51 18.53 -9.71 10.51
C SER A 51 17.02 -9.81 10.28
N ARG A 52 16.46 -8.88 9.52
CA ARG A 52 15.02 -8.91 9.18
C ARG A 52 14.66 -10.10 8.30
N THR A 53 15.62 -10.67 7.56
CA THR A 53 15.42 -11.88 6.76
C THR A 53 15.25 -13.13 7.62
N SER A 54 15.77 -13.14 8.85
CA SER A 54 15.69 -14.31 9.74
C SER A 54 14.26 -14.68 10.15
N TRP A 55 13.36 -13.70 10.20
CA TRP A 55 11.93 -13.89 10.44
C TRP A 55 11.08 -13.78 9.16
N GLY A 56 11.72 -13.65 8.00
CA GLY A 56 11.06 -13.76 6.69
C GLY A 56 10.49 -12.47 6.12
N ILE A 57 11.06 -11.29 6.42
CA ILE A 57 10.60 -10.04 5.80
C ILE A 57 10.56 -10.09 4.26
N ASN A 58 11.49 -10.82 3.67
CA ASN A 58 11.68 -10.96 2.22
C ASN A 58 11.03 -12.23 1.65
N VAL A 59 10.18 -12.91 2.42
CA VAL A 59 9.66 -14.25 2.06
C VAL A 59 8.78 -14.23 0.80
N LEU A 60 8.17 -13.08 0.49
CA LEU A 60 7.24 -12.94 -0.62
C LEU A 60 7.99 -12.69 -1.93
N GLY A 61 8.90 -11.71 -1.95
CA GLY A 61 9.54 -11.24 -3.17
C GLY A 61 8.62 -10.35 -4.01
N SER A 62 9.17 -9.84 -5.11
CA SER A 62 8.47 -8.93 -6.02
C SER A 62 7.64 -9.68 -7.07
N PHE A 63 6.55 -9.07 -7.51
CA PHE A 63 5.82 -9.48 -8.71
C PHE A 63 5.53 -8.30 -9.64
N LEU A 64 5.18 -8.60 -10.88
CA LEU A 64 4.81 -7.65 -11.93
C LEU A 64 3.45 -8.03 -12.50
N VAL A 65 2.58 -7.05 -12.71
CA VAL A 65 1.32 -7.21 -13.47
C VAL A 65 1.43 -6.43 -14.78
N GLU A 66 1.05 -7.06 -15.89
CA GLU A 66 0.82 -6.39 -17.17
C GLU A 66 -0.66 -6.49 -17.55
N ILE A 67 -1.26 -5.39 -18.00
CA ILE A 67 -2.63 -5.32 -18.52
C ILE A 67 -2.57 -4.83 -19.96
N GLU A 68 -2.99 -5.68 -20.89
CA GLU A 68 -3.05 -5.38 -22.32
C GLU A 68 -4.47 -4.96 -22.72
N ALA A 69 -4.59 -3.85 -23.43
CA ALA A 69 -5.84 -3.38 -24.01
C ALA A 69 -6.03 -3.89 -25.45
N THR A 70 -7.25 -3.78 -25.98
CA THR A 70 -7.60 -4.27 -27.33
C THR A 70 -6.90 -3.53 -28.47
N ASP A 71 -6.35 -2.34 -28.24
CA ASP A 71 -5.53 -1.61 -29.20
C ASP A 71 -4.04 -2.00 -29.17
N GLY A 72 -3.65 -2.92 -28.28
CA GLY A 72 -2.28 -3.37 -28.09
C GLY A 72 -1.48 -2.58 -27.05
N THR A 73 -2.04 -1.53 -26.46
CA THR A 73 -1.38 -0.78 -25.38
C THR A 73 -1.24 -1.65 -24.14
N VAL A 74 -0.07 -1.61 -23.47
CA VAL A 74 0.20 -2.38 -22.25
C VAL A 74 0.59 -1.45 -21.10
N GLY A 75 -0.25 -1.43 -20.07
CA GLY A 75 0.09 -0.85 -18.76
C GLY A 75 0.67 -1.91 -17.84
N PHE A 76 1.53 -1.51 -16.91
CA PHE A 76 2.12 -2.42 -15.94
C PHE A 76 2.48 -1.74 -14.63
N ALA A 77 2.60 -2.55 -13.58
CA ALA A 77 3.14 -2.11 -12.30
C ALA A 77 3.78 -3.27 -11.54
N THR A 78 4.68 -2.96 -10.62
CA THR A 78 5.31 -3.92 -9.69
C THR A 78 4.91 -3.63 -8.25
N GLY A 79 5.10 -4.61 -7.37
CA GLY A 79 4.93 -4.53 -5.92
C GLY A 79 5.49 -5.79 -5.26
N PHE A 80 5.44 -5.86 -3.93
CA PHE A 80 5.72 -7.10 -3.19
C PHE A 80 4.50 -8.04 -3.19
N GLY A 81 4.75 -9.34 -3.05
CA GLY A 81 3.69 -10.35 -2.93
C GLY A 81 3.97 -11.64 -3.69
N GLY A 82 4.92 -11.60 -4.64
CA GLY A 82 5.50 -12.76 -5.32
C GLY A 82 4.50 -13.82 -5.79
N PRO A 83 4.80 -15.12 -5.57
CA PRO A 83 3.94 -16.22 -6.03
C PRO A 83 2.47 -16.13 -5.57
N PRO A 84 2.13 -15.95 -4.28
CA PRO A 84 0.73 -15.92 -3.88
C PRO A 84 -0.03 -14.70 -4.44
N ALA A 85 0.65 -13.58 -4.70
CA ALA A 85 0.05 -12.44 -5.39
C ALA A 85 -0.35 -12.81 -6.82
N CYS A 86 0.56 -13.38 -7.60
CA CYS A 86 0.27 -13.84 -8.97
C CYS A 86 -0.87 -14.85 -9.02
N TRP A 87 -0.96 -15.75 -8.03
CA TRP A 87 -2.08 -16.69 -7.93
C TRP A 87 -3.42 -15.96 -7.77
N LEU A 88 -3.49 -14.95 -6.89
CA LEU A 88 -4.70 -14.17 -6.65
C LEU A 88 -5.11 -13.31 -7.87
N VAL A 89 -4.12 -12.76 -8.60
CA VAL A 89 -4.35 -12.03 -9.85
C VAL A 89 -5.22 -12.87 -10.79
N HIS A 90 -4.82 -14.11 -11.04
CA HIS A 90 -5.50 -14.96 -12.04
C HIS A 90 -6.71 -15.71 -11.48
N LYS A 91 -6.60 -16.31 -10.28
CA LYS A 91 -7.68 -17.16 -9.75
C LYS A 91 -8.86 -16.35 -9.21
N HIS A 92 -8.63 -15.10 -8.81
CA HIS A 92 -9.69 -14.23 -8.33
C HIS A 92 -9.93 -13.04 -9.25
N PHE A 93 -8.96 -12.12 -9.39
CA PHE A 93 -9.24 -10.76 -9.83
C PHE A 93 -9.43 -10.60 -11.35
N GLU A 94 -8.79 -11.45 -12.16
CA GLU A 94 -8.89 -11.44 -13.62
C GLU A 94 -10.32 -11.38 -14.15
N ARG A 95 -11.27 -12.05 -13.47
CA ARG A 95 -12.69 -12.11 -13.84
C ARG A 95 -13.39 -10.75 -13.91
N PHE A 96 -12.86 -9.74 -13.22
CA PHE A 96 -13.42 -8.38 -13.20
C PHE A 96 -12.78 -7.49 -14.28
N LEU A 97 -11.62 -7.88 -14.80
CA LEU A 97 -10.79 -7.04 -15.66
C LEU A 97 -11.04 -7.33 -17.13
N VAL A 98 -11.03 -8.59 -17.56
CA VAL A 98 -11.13 -8.95 -18.98
C VAL A 98 -12.47 -8.47 -19.56
N GLY A 99 -12.40 -7.72 -20.67
CA GLY A 99 -13.55 -7.11 -21.33
C GLY A 99 -14.02 -5.79 -20.71
N ALA A 100 -13.49 -5.38 -19.56
CA ALA A 100 -13.87 -4.12 -18.93
C ALA A 100 -13.23 -2.90 -19.61
N ASP A 101 -13.88 -1.76 -19.48
CA ASP A 101 -13.29 -0.47 -19.82
C ASP A 101 -12.28 -0.06 -18.73
N PRO A 102 -10.99 0.15 -19.04
CA PRO A 102 -9.96 0.45 -18.03
C PRO A 102 -10.20 1.80 -17.32
N ARG A 103 -11.06 2.68 -17.85
CA ARG A 103 -11.43 3.95 -17.19
C ARG A 103 -12.30 3.74 -15.96
N ASN A 104 -12.90 2.55 -15.81
CA ASN A 104 -13.81 2.22 -14.72
C ASN A 104 -13.06 1.88 -13.42
N THR A 105 -11.99 2.62 -13.09
CA THR A 105 -11.11 2.37 -11.94
C THR A 105 -11.88 2.24 -10.62
N ASN A 106 -12.84 3.14 -10.40
CA ASN A 106 -13.73 3.07 -9.22
C ASN A 106 -14.51 1.74 -9.14
N LEU A 107 -15.10 1.29 -10.24
CA LEU A 107 -15.88 0.05 -10.29
C LEU A 107 -14.98 -1.17 -10.05
N LEU A 108 -13.86 -1.23 -10.77
CA LEU A 108 -12.92 -2.35 -10.71
C LEU A 108 -12.33 -2.49 -9.30
N PHE A 109 -11.94 -1.37 -8.68
CA PHE A 109 -11.50 -1.36 -7.29
C PHE A 109 -12.58 -1.93 -6.35
N GLU A 110 -13.82 -1.42 -6.42
CA GLU A 110 -14.89 -1.86 -5.52
C GLU A 110 -15.26 -3.34 -5.73
N GLN A 111 -15.27 -3.82 -6.96
CA GLN A 111 -15.48 -5.24 -7.26
C GLN A 111 -14.38 -6.11 -6.64
N MET A 112 -13.11 -5.80 -6.88
CA MET A 112 -11.98 -6.57 -6.35
C MET A 112 -11.93 -6.51 -4.81
N TYR A 113 -12.10 -5.34 -4.22
CA TYR A 113 -12.08 -5.16 -2.76
C TYR A 113 -13.22 -5.90 -2.08
N ARG A 114 -14.46 -5.73 -2.56
CA ARG A 114 -15.63 -6.35 -1.92
C ARG A 114 -15.69 -7.85 -2.17
N ALA A 115 -15.29 -8.32 -3.35
CA ALA A 115 -15.23 -9.75 -3.65
C ALA A 115 -14.14 -10.48 -2.86
N SER A 116 -13.05 -9.79 -2.49
CA SER A 116 -12.01 -10.36 -1.62
C SER A 116 -12.22 -10.11 -0.12
N MET A 117 -13.29 -9.41 0.27
CA MET A 117 -13.52 -8.98 1.67
C MET A 117 -13.49 -10.13 2.69
N PHE A 118 -13.89 -11.34 2.29
CA PHE A 118 -13.93 -12.51 3.18
C PHE A 118 -12.56 -13.09 3.55
N TYR A 119 -11.49 -12.71 2.83
CA TYR A 119 -10.11 -13.13 3.13
C TYR A 119 -9.08 -11.99 3.02
N GLY A 120 -9.55 -10.76 2.80
CA GLY A 120 -8.72 -9.56 2.61
C GLY A 120 -9.06 -8.46 3.62
N ARG A 121 -9.50 -7.30 3.12
CA ARG A 121 -9.62 -6.00 3.82
C ARG A 121 -8.30 -5.32 4.13
N LYS A 122 -7.28 -6.06 4.54
CA LYS A 122 -5.91 -5.60 4.85
C LYS A 122 -4.88 -6.61 4.31
N GLY A 123 -3.60 -6.24 4.29
CA GLY A 123 -2.50 -7.14 3.97
C GLY A 123 -2.42 -7.57 2.51
N LEU A 124 -1.90 -8.78 2.28
CA LEU A 124 -1.51 -9.27 0.95
C LEU A 124 -2.59 -9.11 -0.14
N PRO A 125 -3.89 -9.45 0.06
CA PRO A 125 -4.89 -9.26 -0.99
C PRO A 125 -5.04 -7.80 -1.44
N LEU A 126 -4.87 -6.83 -0.54
CA LEU A 126 -4.90 -5.41 -0.87
C LEU A 126 -3.66 -4.96 -1.65
N ALA A 127 -2.49 -5.53 -1.34
CA ALA A 127 -1.29 -5.31 -2.16
C ALA A 127 -1.47 -5.81 -3.60
N VAL A 128 -2.14 -6.97 -3.79
CA VAL A 128 -2.48 -7.47 -5.13
C VAL A 128 -3.39 -6.50 -5.88
N ILE A 129 -4.46 -6.03 -5.22
CA ILE A 129 -5.38 -5.04 -5.80
C ILE A 129 -4.63 -3.75 -6.17
N SER A 130 -3.71 -3.31 -5.32
CA SER A 130 -2.93 -2.09 -5.53
C SER A 130 -2.09 -2.16 -6.79
N VAL A 131 -1.36 -3.25 -7.01
CA VAL A 131 -0.52 -3.41 -8.21
C VAL A 131 -1.37 -3.54 -9.48
N ILE A 132 -2.53 -4.20 -9.41
CA ILE A 132 -3.49 -4.21 -10.53
C ILE A 132 -3.98 -2.79 -10.82
N ASP A 133 -4.38 -2.03 -9.81
CA ASP A 133 -4.86 -0.65 -9.95
C ASP A 133 -3.78 0.27 -10.53
N LEU A 134 -2.53 0.15 -10.07
CA LEU A 134 -1.41 0.87 -10.65
C LEU A 134 -1.18 0.50 -12.12
N ALA A 135 -1.27 -0.78 -12.49
CA ALA A 135 -1.17 -1.19 -13.89
C ALA A 135 -2.33 -0.62 -14.76
N LEU A 136 -3.53 -0.45 -14.19
CA LEU A 136 -4.64 0.24 -14.86
C LEU A 136 -4.33 1.73 -15.07
N TRP A 137 -3.81 2.42 -14.06
CA TRP A 137 -3.44 3.84 -14.19
C TRP A 137 -2.31 4.06 -15.19
N ASP A 138 -1.32 3.17 -15.21
CA ASP A 138 -0.26 3.17 -16.23
C ASP A 138 -0.84 2.97 -17.64
N LEU A 139 -1.77 2.01 -17.79
CA LEU A 139 -2.47 1.76 -19.06
C LEU A 139 -3.25 3.01 -19.52
N LEU A 140 -3.97 3.66 -18.61
CA LEU A 140 -4.73 4.88 -18.90
C LEU A 140 -3.82 6.03 -19.36
N GLY A 141 -2.69 6.24 -18.69
CA GLY A 141 -1.70 7.24 -19.09
C GLY A 141 -1.12 6.95 -20.47
N LYS A 142 -0.79 5.69 -20.76
CA LYS A 142 -0.28 5.28 -22.07
C LYS A 142 -1.30 5.41 -23.20
N ILE A 143 -2.56 5.04 -22.99
CA ILE A 143 -3.63 5.23 -24.00
C ILE A 143 -3.86 6.72 -24.29
N ARG A 144 -3.72 7.58 -23.27
CA ARG A 144 -3.91 9.02 -23.40
C ARG A 144 -2.67 9.78 -23.85
N ASP A 145 -1.51 9.14 -23.84
CA ASP A 145 -0.20 9.76 -24.05
C ASP A 145 0.06 10.88 -23.03
N GLU A 146 -0.29 10.63 -21.77
CA GLU A 146 -0.18 11.59 -20.66
C GLU A 146 0.46 10.92 -19.42
N PRO A 147 1.28 11.65 -18.64
CA PRO A 147 1.75 11.17 -17.35
C PRO A 147 0.61 11.09 -16.34
N VAL A 148 0.65 10.09 -15.45
CA VAL A 148 -0.44 9.84 -14.48
C VAL A 148 -0.80 11.07 -13.65
N TYR A 149 0.16 11.93 -13.27
CA TYR A 149 -0.13 13.10 -12.44
C TYR A 149 -1.07 14.11 -13.13
N ARG A 150 -1.06 14.18 -14.47
CA ARG A 150 -1.99 15.01 -15.26
C ARG A 150 -3.42 14.47 -15.25
N LEU A 151 -3.58 13.16 -15.03
CA LEU A 151 -4.89 12.50 -15.00
C LEU A 151 -5.59 12.60 -13.63
N ILE A 152 -4.88 13.00 -12.58
CA ILE A 152 -5.37 12.98 -11.18
C ILE A 152 -5.39 14.36 -10.51
N GLY A 153 -5.34 15.43 -11.29
CA GLY A 153 -5.42 16.81 -10.78
C GLY A 153 -4.40 17.77 -11.37
N GLY A 154 -3.40 17.28 -12.11
CA GLY A 154 -2.28 18.10 -12.58
C GLY A 154 -1.19 18.22 -11.52
N ALA A 155 -0.34 19.23 -11.64
CA ALA A 155 0.71 19.50 -10.66
C ALA A 155 0.26 20.63 -9.72
N THR A 156 0.28 20.41 -8.41
CA THR A 156 0.08 21.45 -7.39
C THR A 156 1.38 22.17 -7.02
N LYS A 157 2.51 21.61 -7.47
CA LYS A 157 3.87 22.10 -7.29
C LYS A 157 4.72 21.65 -8.48
N GLU A 158 5.70 22.45 -8.90
CA GLU A 158 6.60 22.10 -10.02
C GLU A 158 7.83 21.29 -9.58
N ARG A 159 8.11 21.28 -8.26
CA ARG A 159 9.25 20.62 -7.64
C ARG A 159 8.78 19.75 -6.49
N LEU A 160 9.24 18.51 -6.46
CA LEU A 160 9.04 17.55 -5.39
C LEU A 160 10.32 17.43 -4.57
N ASN A 161 10.29 17.87 -3.31
CA ASN A 161 11.43 17.76 -2.39
C ASN A 161 11.37 16.45 -1.61
N PHE A 162 12.54 15.85 -1.38
CA PHE A 162 12.65 14.56 -0.72
C PHE A 162 13.38 14.66 0.62
N TYR A 163 12.93 13.88 1.60
CA TYR A 163 13.80 13.42 2.69
C TYR A 163 14.32 12.01 2.36
N CYS A 164 15.43 11.62 2.97
CA CYS A 164 16.04 10.30 2.73
C CYS A 164 15.97 9.43 3.99
N THR A 165 15.53 8.19 3.83
CA THR A 165 15.46 7.18 4.88
C THR A 165 16.64 6.24 4.75
N GLY A 166 17.49 6.19 5.77
CA GLY A 166 18.68 5.34 5.78
C GLY A 166 19.62 5.64 6.96
N PRO A 167 20.68 4.83 7.14
CA PRO A 167 21.57 4.92 8.29
C PRO A 167 22.52 6.12 8.26
N GLN A 168 22.61 6.85 7.14
CA GLN A 168 23.58 7.91 6.89
C GLN A 168 22.91 9.27 6.62
N PRO A 169 22.29 9.92 7.62
CA PRO A 169 21.61 11.20 7.41
C PRO A 169 22.58 12.33 6.99
N ALA A 170 23.88 12.21 7.29
CA ALA A 170 24.90 13.13 6.77
C ALA A 170 25.09 13.00 5.24
N ALA A 171 25.03 11.79 4.69
CA ALA A 171 25.06 11.56 3.24
C ALA A 171 23.80 12.13 2.57
N ALA A 172 22.63 11.94 3.19
CA ALA A 172 21.38 12.56 2.75
C ALA A 172 21.48 14.09 2.70
N LYS A 173 21.99 14.72 3.76
CA LYS A 173 22.23 16.17 3.81
C LYS A 173 23.16 16.62 2.68
N ALA A 174 24.26 15.91 2.45
CA ALA A 174 25.23 16.23 1.40
C ALA A 174 24.65 16.09 -0.02
N ALA A 175 23.73 15.15 -0.23
CA ALA A 175 23.04 14.93 -1.50
C ALA A 175 21.87 15.90 -1.76
N GLY A 176 21.57 16.81 -0.81
CA GLY A 176 20.56 17.86 -0.98
C GLY A 176 19.14 17.48 -0.54
N PHE A 177 18.96 16.32 0.11
CA PHE A 177 17.70 15.98 0.77
C PHE A 177 17.43 16.96 1.91
N TRP A 178 16.16 17.30 2.16
CA TRP A 178 15.83 18.31 3.17
C TRP A 178 15.89 17.77 4.60
N GLY A 179 15.87 16.44 4.78
CA GLY A 179 15.92 15.76 6.08
C GLY A 179 16.39 14.31 5.94
N GLY A 180 16.67 13.68 7.09
CA GLY A 180 17.07 12.28 7.17
C GLY A 180 16.20 11.51 8.18
N LYS A 181 15.68 10.34 7.79
CA LYS A 181 15.00 9.40 8.70
C LYS A 181 15.90 8.21 8.98
N VAL A 182 16.17 7.94 10.24
CA VAL A 182 17.01 6.81 10.68
C VAL A 182 16.18 5.73 11.34
N ALA A 183 16.54 4.47 11.15
CA ALA A 183 15.88 3.34 11.81
C ALA A 183 16.34 3.21 13.27
N LEU A 184 15.39 3.05 14.19
CA LEU A 184 15.66 2.85 15.60
C LEU A 184 16.29 1.47 15.81
N PRO A 185 17.46 1.34 16.45
CA PRO A 185 18.15 0.05 16.51
C PRO A 185 17.61 -0.95 17.53
N PHE A 186 17.10 -0.49 18.68
CA PHE A 186 16.77 -1.37 19.82
C PHE A 186 15.32 -1.25 20.29
N GLY A 187 14.70 -2.39 20.62
CA GLY A 187 13.28 -2.48 21.01
C GLY A 187 13.04 -2.51 22.53
N PRO A 188 11.77 -2.56 22.97
CA PRO A 188 11.43 -2.53 24.41
C PRO A 188 11.98 -3.71 25.21
N ASP A 189 12.09 -4.90 24.61
CA ASP A 189 12.60 -6.11 25.27
C ASP A 189 14.09 -6.03 25.62
N GLU A 190 14.81 -5.04 25.07
CA GLU A 190 16.20 -4.74 25.44
C GLU A 190 16.31 -3.76 26.63
N GLY A 191 15.15 -3.37 27.20
CA GLY A 191 14.99 -2.60 28.43
C GLY A 191 15.69 -1.24 28.42
N HIS A 192 15.99 -0.72 29.62
CA HIS A 192 16.65 0.59 29.74
C HIS A 192 18.08 0.62 29.14
N VAL A 193 18.71 -0.54 28.93
CA VAL A 193 20.00 -0.61 28.22
C VAL A 193 19.79 -0.29 26.73
N GLY A 194 18.81 -0.93 26.09
CA GLY A 194 18.40 -0.62 24.71
C GLY A 194 17.98 0.85 24.56
N LEU A 195 17.18 1.36 25.50
CA LEU A 195 16.76 2.77 25.49
C LEU A 195 17.96 3.73 25.51
N ARG A 196 18.90 3.56 26.44
CA ARG A 196 20.10 4.42 26.50
C ARG A 196 20.94 4.33 25.23
N LYS A 197 21.06 3.14 24.63
CA LYS A 197 21.77 2.97 23.36
C LYS A 197 21.05 3.67 22.20
N ASN A 198 19.72 3.64 22.16
CA ASN A 198 18.94 4.40 21.18
C ASN A 198 19.15 5.91 21.33
N VAL A 199 19.08 6.43 22.57
CA VAL A 199 19.34 7.86 22.84
C VAL A 199 20.73 8.26 22.37
N GLU A 200 21.74 7.43 22.65
CA GLU A 200 23.12 7.68 22.21
C GLU A 200 23.29 7.57 20.69
N TYR A 201 22.62 6.59 20.06
CA TYR A 201 22.57 6.47 18.61
C TYR A 201 22.03 7.75 17.97
N LEU A 202 20.86 8.23 18.42
CA LEU A 202 20.23 9.44 17.90
C LEU A 202 21.04 10.70 18.17
N ARG A 203 21.71 10.78 19.34
CA ARG A 203 22.62 11.89 19.66
C ARG A 203 23.76 11.98 18.65
N LYS A 204 24.41 10.86 18.33
CA LYS A 204 25.46 10.82 17.30
C LYS A 204 24.96 11.25 15.94
N GLN A 205 23.75 10.84 15.55
CA GLN A 205 23.16 11.27 14.29
C GLN A 205 22.90 12.78 14.27
N ARG A 206 22.34 13.33 15.36
CA ARG A 206 22.13 14.77 15.54
C ARG A 206 23.46 15.55 15.47
N GLU A 207 24.49 15.10 16.18
CA GLU A 207 25.82 15.72 16.14
C GLU A 207 26.41 15.72 14.72
N ALA A 208 26.27 14.62 13.99
CA ALA A 208 26.79 14.48 12.62
C ALA A 208 26.12 15.42 11.61
N VAL A 209 24.83 15.73 11.78
CA VAL A 209 24.07 16.58 10.84
C VAL A 209 23.93 18.04 11.29
N GLY A 210 24.33 18.35 12.52
CA GLY A 210 24.16 19.67 13.14
C GLY A 210 22.74 19.91 13.67
N PRO A 211 22.49 21.05 14.33
CA PRO A 211 21.23 21.30 15.05
C PRO A 211 20.01 21.48 14.14
N ASP A 212 20.20 22.03 12.93
CA ASP A 212 19.09 22.49 12.09
C ASP A 212 18.57 21.44 11.10
N PHE A 213 19.38 20.44 10.76
CA PHE A 213 18.96 19.43 9.77
C PHE A 213 17.85 18.55 10.35
N PRO A 214 16.67 18.47 9.74
CA PRO A 214 15.59 17.62 10.20
C PRO A 214 16.02 16.16 10.30
N LEU A 215 15.83 15.58 11.49
CA LEU A 215 16.13 14.20 11.79
C LEU A 215 14.85 13.53 12.28
N MET A 216 14.49 12.41 11.66
CA MET A 216 13.29 11.62 11.95
C MET A 216 13.71 10.24 12.42
N VAL A 217 12.82 9.56 13.14
CA VAL A 217 13.10 8.23 13.70
C VAL A 217 12.02 7.24 13.28
N ASP A 218 12.41 6.22 12.54
CA ASP A 218 11.56 5.09 12.15
C ASP A 218 11.65 3.98 13.20
N CYS A 219 10.51 3.52 13.69
CA CYS A 219 10.44 2.49 14.74
C CYS A 219 9.91 1.14 14.24
N TYR A 220 9.53 1.03 12.96
CA TYR A 220 8.99 -0.17 12.32
C TYR A 220 8.08 -1.01 13.24
N MET A 221 6.98 -0.40 13.70
CA MET A 221 5.91 -1.00 14.52
C MET A 221 6.37 -1.77 15.77
N SER A 222 7.57 -1.47 16.30
CA SER A 222 8.25 -2.33 17.28
C SER A 222 8.06 -1.94 18.74
N LEU A 223 7.50 -0.75 19.03
CA LEU A 223 7.40 -0.23 20.38
C LEU A 223 6.00 -0.43 20.97
N ASN A 224 5.89 -0.01 22.23
CA ASN A 224 4.63 0.09 22.95
C ASN A 224 4.49 1.51 23.52
N VAL A 225 3.27 1.88 23.92
CA VAL A 225 2.94 3.22 24.44
C VAL A 225 3.92 3.68 25.53
N SER A 226 4.20 2.85 26.54
CA SER A 226 5.07 3.23 27.65
C SER A 226 6.51 3.52 27.22
N TYR A 227 7.09 2.64 26.39
CA TYR A 227 8.45 2.80 25.93
C TYR A 227 8.58 4.00 24.98
N THR A 228 7.60 4.22 24.10
CA THR A 228 7.55 5.41 23.24
C THR A 228 7.52 6.70 24.07
N ILE A 229 6.72 6.75 25.14
CA ILE A 229 6.69 7.91 26.03
C ILE A 229 8.05 8.15 26.69
N GLU A 230 8.72 7.09 27.16
CA GLU A 230 10.02 7.20 27.85
C GLU A 230 11.13 7.64 26.88
N ILE A 231 11.23 7.02 25.70
CA ILE A 231 12.29 7.33 24.73
C ILE A 231 12.14 8.73 24.13
N VAL A 232 10.90 9.16 23.82
CA VAL A 232 10.64 10.52 23.33
C VAL A 232 11.08 11.54 24.38
N LYS A 233 10.75 11.30 25.65
CA LYS A 233 11.16 12.16 26.77
C LYS A 233 12.69 12.25 26.89
N ALA A 234 13.38 11.12 26.71
CA ALA A 234 14.83 11.04 26.82
C ALA A 234 15.58 11.68 25.62
N CYS A 235 14.88 11.99 24.53
CA CYS A 235 15.43 12.57 23.31
C CYS A 235 14.94 14.00 23.02
N LEU A 236 14.28 14.68 23.98
CA LEU A 236 13.72 16.02 23.76
C LEU A 236 14.79 17.05 23.36
N ASP A 237 16.01 16.91 23.89
CA ASP A 237 17.18 17.74 23.57
C ASP A 237 17.70 17.55 22.13
N LEU A 238 17.35 16.43 21.48
CA LEU A 238 17.81 16.10 20.13
C LEU A 238 16.96 16.73 19.02
N ASN A 239 15.84 17.36 19.38
CA ASN A 239 14.90 18.01 18.47
C ASN A 239 14.55 17.12 17.25
N ILE A 240 14.09 15.90 17.55
CA ILE A 240 13.58 14.96 16.53
C ILE A 240 12.34 15.57 15.87
N ASN A 241 12.29 15.56 14.53
CA ASN A 241 11.23 16.20 13.76
C ASN A 241 9.90 15.44 13.87
N TRP A 242 9.94 14.11 13.74
CA TRP A 242 8.84 13.20 14.04
C TRP A 242 9.34 11.79 14.43
N TRP A 243 8.47 11.04 15.10
CA TRP A 243 8.62 9.61 15.38
C TRP A 243 7.62 8.82 14.56
N GLU A 244 8.11 7.85 13.81
CA GLU A 244 7.35 7.12 12.81
C GLU A 244 7.12 5.68 13.23
N GLU A 245 5.88 5.23 13.01
CA GLU A 245 5.40 3.87 13.24
C GLU A 245 5.87 3.28 14.57
N CYS A 246 5.70 4.06 15.64
CA CYS A 246 6.09 3.62 16.99
C CYS A 246 5.37 2.34 17.42
N LEU A 247 4.07 2.26 17.15
CA LEU A 247 3.20 1.19 17.63
C LEU A 247 2.89 0.20 16.52
N SER A 248 2.45 -0.99 16.92
CA SER A 248 1.78 -1.93 16.01
C SER A 248 0.62 -1.24 15.27
N PRO A 249 0.37 -1.53 13.97
CA PRO A 249 -0.78 -0.99 13.24
C PRO A 249 -2.12 -1.31 13.91
N ASP A 250 -2.18 -2.39 14.69
CA ASP A 250 -3.35 -2.81 15.45
C ASP A 250 -3.67 -1.89 16.66
N ASP A 251 -2.71 -1.09 17.14
CA ASP A 251 -2.86 -0.22 18.31
C ASP A 251 -2.72 1.27 17.94
N THR A 252 -3.39 1.69 16.87
CA THR A 252 -3.43 3.13 16.53
C THR A 252 -4.15 3.96 17.61
N ASP A 253 -5.09 3.35 18.36
CA ASP A 253 -5.75 4.01 19.49
C ASP A 253 -4.72 4.43 20.59
N GLY A 254 -3.60 3.71 20.72
CA GLY A 254 -2.50 4.05 21.62
C GLY A 254 -1.87 5.43 21.36
N PHE A 255 -1.99 6.01 20.16
CA PHE A 255 -1.49 7.35 19.87
C PHE A 255 -2.21 8.45 20.67
N GLU A 256 -3.45 8.23 21.13
CA GLU A 256 -4.11 9.17 22.06
C GLU A 256 -3.32 9.30 23.36
N GLN A 257 -2.82 8.19 23.90
CA GLN A 257 -2.03 8.16 25.13
C GLN A 257 -0.66 8.81 24.92
N ILE A 258 -0.03 8.56 23.77
CA ILE A 258 1.24 9.17 23.39
C ILE A 258 1.10 10.69 23.26
N LYS A 259 0.07 11.16 22.54
CA LYS A 259 -0.22 12.60 22.39
C LYS A 259 -0.55 13.28 23.71
N ARG A 260 -1.22 12.59 24.64
CA ARG A 260 -1.44 13.12 26.00
C ARG A 260 -0.12 13.35 26.76
N ALA A 261 0.87 12.48 26.58
CA ALA A 261 2.17 12.64 27.21
C ALA A 261 3.08 13.66 26.50
N HIS A 262 3.02 13.70 25.16
CA HIS A 262 3.90 14.51 24.30
C HIS A 262 3.10 15.30 23.25
N PRO A 263 2.24 16.25 23.66
CA PRO A 263 1.31 16.93 22.75
C PRO A 263 2.00 17.82 21.72
N THR A 264 3.26 18.22 21.96
CA THR A 264 4.05 19.08 21.08
C THR A 264 4.97 18.31 20.12
N ILE A 265 5.01 16.98 20.22
CA ILE A 265 5.86 16.12 19.39
C ILE A 265 5.03 15.52 18.26
N LYS A 266 5.65 15.41 17.07
CA LYS A 266 4.98 14.81 15.90
C LYS A 266 5.10 13.30 15.89
N PHE A 267 4.01 12.63 15.56
CA PHE A 267 3.91 11.19 15.39
C PHE A 267 3.26 10.87 14.05
N THR A 268 3.77 9.86 13.38
CA THR A 268 3.34 9.46 12.03
C THR A 268 3.22 7.94 11.94
N THR A 269 2.37 7.43 11.06
CA THR A 269 2.21 5.99 10.79
C THR A 269 1.38 5.78 9.51
N GLY A 270 1.22 4.54 9.08
CA GLY A 270 0.24 4.14 8.08
C GLY A 270 0.79 3.29 6.95
N GLU A 271 2.08 3.01 6.88
CA GLU A 271 2.63 2.17 5.81
C GLU A 271 1.98 0.77 5.83
N HIS A 272 1.78 0.19 7.02
CA HIS A 272 1.07 -1.06 7.22
C HIS A 272 -0.45 -0.91 7.47
N GLU A 273 -1.06 0.19 6.99
CA GLU A 273 -2.51 0.38 7.02
C GLU A 273 -3.11 0.38 5.60
N TYR A 274 -4.37 -0.04 5.47
CA TYR A 274 -5.03 -0.39 4.23
C TYR A 274 -6.44 0.18 4.15
N SER A 275 -6.85 0.54 2.93
CA SER A 275 -8.16 1.06 2.54
C SER A 275 -8.55 2.39 3.20
N ARG A 276 -9.50 3.08 2.59
CA ARG A 276 -10.13 4.29 3.18
C ARG A 276 -10.73 4.06 4.57
N TYR A 277 -11.13 2.83 4.87
CA TYR A 277 -11.72 2.47 6.17
C TYR A 277 -10.66 2.40 7.28
N GLY A 278 -9.47 1.88 6.96
CA GLY A 278 -8.33 1.88 7.89
C GLY A 278 -7.84 3.30 8.13
N PHE A 279 -7.50 4.04 7.07
CA PHE A 279 -6.98 5.40 7.21
C PHE A 279 -7.95 6.40 7.84
N ARG A 280 -9.27 6.18 7.73
CA ARG A 280 -10.25 6.96 8.50
C ARG A 280 -9.94 6.93 10.01
N LYS A 281 -9.52 5.78 10.56
CA LYS A 281 -9.18 5.65 11.99
C LYS A 281 -7.96 6.47 12.37
N LEU A 282 -6.99 6.62 11.46
CA LEU A 282 -5.80 7.44 11.68
C LEU A 282 -6.10 8.94 11.62
N ILE A 283 -7.12 9.34 10.86
CA ILE A 283 -7.58 10.74 10.73
C ILE A 283 -8.45 11.16 11.92
N GLU A 284 -9.31 10.25 12.41
CA GLU A 284 -10.15 10.49 13.58
C GLU A 284 -9.31 10.92 14.79
N GLY A 285 -9.72 11.98 15.49
CA GLY A 285 -9.02 12.52 16.66
C GLY A 285 -7.75 13.33 16.36
N ARG A 286 -7.21 13.29 15.12
CA ARG A 286 -6.02 14.05 14.68
C ARG A 286 -4.79 13.81 15.58
N ASN A 287 -4.63 12.59 16.09
CA ASN A 287 -3.49 12.20 16.94
C ASN A 287 -2.22 11.88 16.14
N LEU A 288 -2.30 11.88 14.81
CA LEU A 288 -1.19 11.66 13.89
C LEU A 288 -1.03 12.90 13.02
N ASP A 289 0.20 13.39 12.93
CA ASP A 289 0.53 14.63 12.23
C ASP A 289 0.71 14.42 10.72
N ILE A 290 1.02 13.20 10.30
CA ILE A 290 1.18 12.77 8.90
C ILE A 290 0.71 11.31 8.82
N ILE A 291 -0.02 10.97 7.76
CA ILE A 291 -0.33 9.57 7.41
C ILE A 291 0.48 9.12 6.20
N GLN A 292 0.97 7.87 6.24
CA GLN A 292 2.04 7.40 5.33
C GLN A 292 1.70 6.10 4.58
N PRO A 293 0.60 6.05 3.81
CA PRO A 293 0.25 4.86 3.04
C PRO A 293 1.33 4.47 2.03
N ASP A 294 1.60 3.18 1.86
CA ASP A 294 2.29 2.70 0.66
C ASP A 294 1.29 2.48 -0.48
N VAL A 295 1.52 3.11 -1.63
CA VAL A 295 0.58 3.06 -2.78
C VAL A 295 0.47 1.66 -3.41
N MET A 296 1.52 0.84 -3.30
CA MET A 296 1.52 -0.55 -3.75
C MET A 296 0.84 -1.49 -2.73
N TRP A 297 0.47 -1.01 -1.54
CA TRP A 297 -0.08 -1.86 -0.48
C TRP A 297 -1.51 -1.50 -0.10
N LEU A 298 -1.84 -0.21 0.10
CA LEU A 298 -3.09 0.20 0.75
C LEU A 298 -4.37 -0.14 -0.04
N GLY A 299 -4.26 -0.34 -1.35
CA GLY A 299 -5.37 -0.45 -2.30
C GLY A 299 -5.15 0.21 -3.66
N GLY A 300 -3.98 0.79 -3.93
CA GLY A 300 -3.67 1.45 -5.21
C GLY A 300 -3.96 2.95 -5.23
N LEU A 301 -3.68 3.58 -6.37
CA LEU A 301 -3.84 5.02 -6.57
C LEU A 301 -5.32 5.44 -6.49
N THR A 302 -6.25 4.61 -6.99
CA THR A 302 -7.69 4.90 -6.90
C THR A 302 -8.15 5.06 -5.45
N GLU A 303 -7.68 4.20 -4.55
CA GLU A 303 -8.03 4.28 -3.13
C GLU A 303 -7.22 5.36 -2.40
N LEU A 304 -5.95 5.56 -2.77
CA LEU A 304 -5.11 6.62 -2.22
C LEU A 304 -5.68 8.02 -2.48
N LEU A 305 -6.28 8.27 -3.64
CA LEU A 305 -6.98 9.52 -3.91
C LEU A 305 -8.12 9.79 -2.91
N ARG A 306 -8.84 8.74 -2.48
CA ARG A 306 -9.93 8.87 -1.48
C ARG A 306 -9.38 9.08 -0.08
N VAL A 307 -8.31 8.36 0.29
CA VAL A 307 -7.59 8.56 1.55
C VAL A 307 -7.08 10.00 1.64
N SER A 308 -6.45 10.50 0.58
CA SER A 308 -5.96 11.86 0.49
C SER A 308 -7.05 12.90 0.65
N ALA A 309 -8.17 12.73 -0.06
CA ALA A 309 -9.30 13.65 0.02
C ALA A 309 -9.89 13.71 1.45
N HIS A 310 -9.94 12.57 2.15
CA HIS A 310 -10.39 12.55 3.54
C HIS A 310 -9.41 13.26 4.47
N ALA A 311 -8.10 12.99 4.35
CA ALA A 311 -7.08 13.66 5.15
C ALA A 311 -7.04 15.17 4.88
N ALA A 312 -7.22 15.59 3.63
CA ALA A 312 -7.27 16.99 3.21
C ALA A 312 -8.40 17.77 3.88
N ALA A 313 -9.54 17.13 4.17
CA ALA A 313 -10.64 17.76 4.90
C ALA A 313 -10.29 18.11 6.37
N TYR A 314 -9.19 17.58 6.89
CA TYR A 314 -8.67 17.83 8.23
C TYR A 314 -7.29 18.51 8.22
N ASP A 315 -6.84 18.98 7.06
CA ASP A 315 -5.51 19.53 6.83
C ASP A 315 -4.36 18.60 7.26
N ILE A 316 -4.58 17.27 7.20
CA ILE A 316 -3.57 16.27 7.52
C ILE A 316 -2.75 15.98 6.25
N PRO A 317 -1.42 16.17 6.29
CA PRO A 317 -0.54 15.78 5.21
C PRO A 317 -0.55 14.28 4.95
N VAL A 318 -0.52 13.90 3.67
CA VAL A 318 -0.25 12.54 3.22
C VAL A 318 1.15 12.50 2.62
N VAL A 319 2.03 11.69 3.17
CA VAL A 319 3.38 11.49 2.67
C VAL A 319 3.59 9.99 2.50
N PRO A 320 3.31 9.43 1.31
CA PRO A 320 3.40 8.01 1.08
C PRO A 320 4.76 7.43 1.44
N HIS A 321 4.77 6.21 2.00
CA HIS A 321 5.96 5.38 2.09
C HIS A 321 6.60 5.24 0.69
N ALA A 322 7.93 5.17 0.63
CA ALA A 322 8.72 5.35 -0.60
C ALA A 322 8.40 4.34 -1.73
N SER A 323 7.42 4.65 -2.58
CA SER A 323 6.96 3.76 -3.67
C SER A 323 7.36 4.24 -5.07
N GLY A 324 8.53 4.87 -5.21
CA GLY A 324 9.05 5.29 -6.53
C GLY A 324 8.06 6.19 -7.32
N PRO A 325 8.10 6.15 -8.66
CA PRO A 325 7.19 6.92 -9.52
C PRO A 325 5.69 6.79 -9.20
N TYR A 326 5.25 5.66 -8.62
CA TYR A 326 3.87 5.49 -8.18
C TYR A 326 3.47 6.54 -7.13
N SER A 327 4.36 6.80 -6.17
CA SER A 327 4.18 7.86 -5.18
C SER A 327 4.47 9.26 -5.74
N TYR A 328 5.44 9.41 -6.64
CA TYR A 328 5.86 10.73 -7.15
C TYR A 328 4.74 11.43 -7.92
N HIS A 329 4.08 10.68 -8.82
CA HIS A 329 2.95 11.19 -9.59
C HIS A 329 1.77 11.59 -8.69
N PHE A 330 1.57 10.90 -7.58
CA PHE A 330 0.56 11.26 -6.60
C PHE A 330 0.95 12.53 -5.81
N VAL A 331 2.13 12.56 -5.19
CA VAL A 331 2.53 13.65 -4.28
C VAL A 331 2.71 14.99 -5.00
N ILE A 332 3.08 15.00 -6.28
CA ILE A 332 3.13 16.22 -7.07
C ILE A 332 1.74 16.81 -7.35
N SER A 333 0.68 16.01 -7.24
CA SER A 333 -0.68 16.35 -7.72
C SER A 333 -1.68 16.80 -6.64
N GLN A 334 -1.44 16.49 -5.36
CA GLN A 334 -2.44 16.73 -4.31
C GLN A 334 -2.15 18.01 -3.50
N PRO A 335 -3.18 18.62 -2.87
CA PRO A 335 -3.02 19.84 -2.08
C PRO A 335 -2.34 19.61 -0.72
N ASN A 336 -2.46 18.41 -0.15
CA ASN A 336 -1.97 18.03 1.17
C ASN A 336 -0.79 17.04 1.12
N THR A 337 -0.01 17.05 0.04
CA THR A 337 1.16 16.17 -0.13
C THR A 337 2.44 17.02 -0.25
N PRO A 338 3.05 17.42 0.88
CA PRO A 338 4.04 18.50 0.90
C PRO A 338 5.43 18.10 0.37
N PHE A 339 5.84 16.85 0.56
CA PHE A 339 7.15 16.30 0.21
C PHE A 339 7.05 14.78 0.03
N GLN A 340 8.15 14.15 -0.40
CA GLN A 340 8.22 12.71 -0.66
C GLN A 340 9.33 12.04 0.16
N GLU A 341 9.15 10.77 0.48
CA GLU A 341 10.20 9.90 1.00
C GLU A 341 11.06 9.30 -0.11
N TYR A 342 12.37 9.22 0.12
CA TYR A 342 13.25 8.32 -0.61
C TYR A 342 13.86 7.28 0.34
N LEU A 343 13.69 6.00 0.06
CA LEU A 343 14.36 4.94 0.81
C LEU A 343 15.75 4.70 0.22
N ALA A 344 16.80 4.97 0.99
CA ALA A 344 18.17 4.76 0.56
C ALA A 344 18.41 3.27 0.29
N ASN A 345 18.52 2.92 -0.97
CA ASN A 345 18.65 1.54 -1.44
C ASN A 345 20.07 1.20 -1.89
N SER A 346 21.05 2.05 -1.58
CA SER A 346 22.44 1.62 -1.55
C SER A 346 22.68 0.77 -0.30
N PRO A 347 23.50 -0.30 -0.37
CA PRO A 347 23.70 -1.20 0.77
C PRO A 347 24.13 -0.52 2.07
N ASP A 348 24.90 0.57 1.97
CA ASP A 348 25.43 1.37 3.08
C ASP A 348 24.61 2.64 3.39
N GLY A 349 23.57 2.93 2.59
CA GLY A 349 22.75 4.13 2.69
C GLY A 349 23.45 5.45 2.29
N SER A 350 24.62 5.41 1.64
CA SER A 350 25.40 6.60 1.28
C SER A 350 25.11 7.18 -0.11
N SER A 351 24.35 6.47 -0.96
CA SER A 351 24.04 6.90 -2.33
C SER A 351 22.60 6.59 -2.74
N VAL A 352 22.18 7.19 -3.84
CA VAL A 352 20.81 7.13 -4.35
C VAL A 352 20.78 6.23 -5.60
N LEU A 353 20.15 5.05 -5.52
CA LEU A 353 20.03 4.07 -6.61
C LEU A 353 18.54 3.87 -6.96
N PRO A 354 18.13 3.33 -8.13
CA PRO A 354 16.71 3.16 -8.46
C PRO A 354 15.94 2.30 -7.45
N VAL A 355 14.80 2.76 -6.92
CA VAL A 355 13.99 2.07 -5.89
C VAL A 355 13.66 0.65 -6.34
N PHE A 356 13.33 0.46 -7.62
CA PHE A 356 12.97 -0.85 -8.16
C PHE A 356 14.16 -1.59 -8.81
N GLY A 357 15.38 -1.16 -8.51
CA GLY A 357 16.62 -1.78 -8.97
C GLY A 357 16.77 -1.76 -10.49
N ASP A 358 17.09 -2.91 -11.07
CA ASP A 358 17.32 -3.03 -12.52
C ASP A 358 16.07 -3.43 -13.32
N LEU A 359 14.89 -3.44 -12.69
CA LEU A 359 13.63 -3.78 -13.36
C LEU A 359 13.29 -2.78 -14.47
N PHE A 360 13.59 -1.50 -14.25
CA PHE A 360 13.33 -0.41 -15.18
C PHE A 360 14.64 0.27 -15.59
N ILE A 361 14.69 0.85 -16.80
CA ILE A 361 15.90 1.51 -17.33
C ILE A 361 15.93 3.02 -17.11
N ASP A 362 14.81 3.60 -16.71
CA ASP A 362 14.58 5.04 -16.78
C ASP A 362 13.78 5.57 -15.58
N GLU A 363 13.90 4.91 -14.44
CA GLU A 363 13.34 5.40 -13.17
C GLU A 363 13.96 6.76 -12.80
N PRO A 364 13.16 7.81 -12.57
CA PRO A 364 13.68 9.11 -12.12
C PRO A 364 14.13 9.03 -10.66
N ILE A 365 15.35 9.50 -10.40
CA ILE A 365 16.01 9.38 -9.09
C ILE A 365 16.39 10.77 -8.55
N PRO A 366 16.05 11.10 -7.28
CA PRO A 366 16.35 12.39 -6.66
C PRO A 366 17.82 12.49 -6.21
N THR A 367 18.76 12.36 -7.15
CA THR A 367 20.22 12.47 -6.87
C THR A 367 20.64 13.82 -6.27
N LYS A 368 19.76 14.83 -6.36
CA LYS A 368 19.93 16.18 -5.78
C LYS A 368 18.92 16.48 -4.66
N GLY A 369 18.27 15.45 -4.11
CA GLY A 369 17.23 15.58 -3.09
C GLY A 369 15.88 16.14 -3.60
N PHE A 370 15.70 16.27 -4.91
CA PHE A 370 14.44 16.67 -5.52
C PHE A 370 14.24 16.07 -6.91
N LEU A 371 12.98 16.08 -7.37
CA LEU A 371 12.55 15.89 -8.76
C LEU A 371 11.65 17.06 -9.18
N THR A 372 11.41 17.19 -10.48
CA THR A 372 10.52 18.18 -11.09
C THR A 372 9.43 17.51 -11.92
N THR A 373 8.42 18.28 -12.32
CA THR A 373 7.38 17.82 -13.26
C THR A 373 7.95 17.34 -14.59
N ALA A 374 9.05 17.94 -15.07
CA ALA A 374 9.75 17.52 -16.28
C ALA A 374 10.37 16.12 -16.17
N ASP A 375 10.82 15.72 -14.98
CA ASP A 375 11.36 14.38 -14.73
C ASP A 375 10.27 13.29 -14.79
N LEU A 376 8.99 13.70 -14.67
CA LEU A 376 7.82 12.82 -14.69
C LEU A 376 7.01 12.92 -16.00
N ASP A 377 7.49 13.68 -16.99
CA ASP A 377 6.74 13.99 -18.23
C ASP A 377 6.87 12.88 -19.27
N LYS A 378 6.33 11.70 -18.93
CA LYS A 378 6.27 10.51 -19.79
C LYS A 378 4.92 9.81 -19.63
N PRO A 379 4.39 9.13 -20.67
CA PRO A 379 3.11 8.43 -20.58
C PRO A 379 3.05 7.41 -19.44
N GLY A 380 1.90 7.33 -18.76
CA GLY A 380 1.74 6.41 -17.63
C GLY A 380 2.55 6.86 -16.41
N PHE A 381 3.19 5.90 -15.75
CA PHE A 381 4.17 6.19 -14.67
C PHE A 381 5.57 6.47 -15.20
N GLY A 382 5.76 6.56 -16.52
CA GLY A 382 7.04 6.91 -17.12
C GLY A 382 8.16 5.89 -16.93
N LEU A 383 7.80 4.65 -16.57
CA LEU A 383 8.72 3.54 -16.37
C LEU A 383 8.73 2.66 -17.62
N THR A 384 9.92 2.27 -18.04
CA THR A 384 10.16 1.34 -19.15
C THR A 384 10.84 0.09 -18.62
N LEU A 385 10.19 -1.07 -18.82
CA LEU A 385 10.72 -2.34 -18.39
C LEU A 385 12.06 -2.63 -19.10
N ASN A 386 13.07 -2.99 -18.33
CA ASN A 386 14.39 -3.31 -18.82
C ASN A 386 14.34 -4.60 -19.69
N PRO A 387 14.74 -4.55 -20.97
CA PRO A 387 14.78 -5.74 -21.82
C PRO A 387 15.65 -6.86 -21.23
N ALA A 388 16.73 -6.53 -20.52
CA ALA A 388 17.57 -7.52 -19.84
C ALA A 388 16.84 -8.19 -18.66
N ALA A 389 16.00 -7.43 -17.94
CA ALA A 389 15.21 -7.94 -16.83
C ALA A 389 14.09 -8.89 -17.27
N ARG A 390 13.68 -8.90 -18.56
CA ARG A 390 12.71 -9.87 -19.11
C ARG A 390 13.12 -11.32 -18.83
N SER A 391 14.42 -11.62 -18.84
CA SER A 391 14.95 -12.96 -18.52
C SER A 391 14.75 -13.38 -17.06
N LYS A 392 14.48 -12.43 -16.16
CA LYS A 392 14.19 -12.64 -14.74
C LYS A 392 12.69 -12.75 -14.46
N LEU A 393 11.83 -12.43 -15.42
CA LEU A 393 10.38 -12.49 -15.24
C LEU A 393 9.90 -13.93 -15.41
N ILE A 394 9.61 -14.58 -14.29
CA ILE A 394 9.13 -15.96 -14.25
C ILE A 394 7.61 -15.92 -14.45
N PRO A 395 7.05 -16.42 -15.57
CA PRO A 395 5.62 -16.43 -15.80
C PRO A 395 4.91 -17.24 -14.71
N SER A 396 3.79 -16.75 -14.20
CA SER A 396 3.07 -17.38 -13.09
C SER A 396 2.32 -18.67 -13.43
N ASN A 397 2.38 -19.15 -14.68
CA ASN A 397 1.60 -20.31 -15.15
C ASN A 397 1.85 -21.57 -14.31
N TYR A 398 3.08 -21.77 -13.80
CA TYR A 398 3.43 -22.90 -12.95
C TYR A 398 2.62 -22.96 -11.64
N LEU A 399 2.04 -21.84 -11.18
CA LEU A 399 1.18 -21.77 -10.00
C LEU A 399 -0.28 -22.15 -10.29
N LEU A 400 -0.64 -22.23 -11.58
CA LEU A 400 -2.01 -22.45 -12.04
C LEU A 400 -2.24 -23.89 -12.50
N GLU A 401 -1.17 -24.65 -12.74
CA GLU A 401 -1.15 -26.06 -13.11
C GLU A 401 -1.21 -26.94 -11.84
N PHE A 402 -2.38 -27.52 -11.56
CA PHE A 402 -2.56 -28.46 -10.46
C PHE A 402 -2.45 -29.91 -10.96
N PRO A 403 -1.89 -30.84 -10.17
CA PRO A 403 -2.06 -32.27 -10.43
C PRO A 403 -3.55 -32.62 -10.57
N THR A 404 -3.87 -33.61 -11.41
CA THR A 404 -5.22 -33.96 -11.90
C THR A 404 -6.28 -34.26 -10.83
N GLN A 405 -5.93 -34.30 -9.54
CA GLN A 405 -6.87 -34.36 -8.42
C GLN A 405 -7.07 -32.95 -7.84
N SER A 406 -7.87 -32.14 -8.53
CA SER A 406 -8.47 -30.95 -7.91
C SER A 406 -9.88 -31.29 -7.42
N LEU A 407 -10.30 -30.66 -6.31
CA LEU A 407 -11.69 -30.68 -5.87
C LEU A 407 -12.59 -30.20 -7.01
N MET A 408 -13.70 -30.90 -7.26
CA MET A 408 -14.63 -30.50 -8.31
C MET A 408 -15.07 -29.06 -8.08
N PRO A 409 -15.05 -28.19 -9.11
CA PRO A 409 -15.57 -26.84 -8.97
C PRO A 409 -17.03 -26.92 -8.49
N PRO A 410 -17.46 -26.03 -7.56
CA PRO A 410 -18.86 -25.96 -7.19
C PRO A 410 -19.69 -25.73 -8.46
N SER A 411 -20.79 -26.46 -8.58
CA SER A 411 -21.68 -26.38 -9.73
C SER A 411 -22.10 -24.93 -9.98
N PRO A 412 -22.25 -24.51 -11.25
CA PRO A 412 -22.78 -23.18 -11.56
C PRO A 412 -24.14 -22.97 -10.86
N PRO A 413 -24.54 -21.72 -10.60
CA PRO A 413 -25.89 -21.44 -10.11
C PRO A 413 -26.89 -22.13 -11.03
N VAL A 414 -27.89 -22.78 -10.43
CA VAL A 414 -28.94 -23.49 -11.16
C VAL A 414 -29.74 -22.45 -11.95
N ASP A 415 -29.42 -22.27 -13.22
CA ASP A 415 -30.30 -21.62 -14.18
C ASP A 415 -31.26 -22.68 -14.73
N SER A 416 -32.24 -23.05 -13.90
CA SER A 416 -33.43 -23.78 -14.32
C SER A 416 -34.57 -23.61 -13.32
N LEU A 417 -35.27 -22.48 -13.42
CA LEU A 417 -36.73 -22.57 -13.37
C LEU A 417 -37.18 -23.18 -14.70
N GLU A 418 -36.98 -24.50 -14.82
CA GLU A 418 -37.76 -25.30 -15.75
C GLU A 418 -39.23 -25.11 -15.35
N LYS A 419 -40.00 -24.53 -16.29
CA LYS A 419 -41.46 -24.62 -16.27
C LYS A 419 -41.83 -26.10 -16.21
N LYS A 420 -42.24 -26.58 -15.04
CA LYS A 420 -43.04 -27.79 -14.94
C LYS A 420 -44.47 -27.42 -15.30
N ASP A 421 -44.89 -27.84 -16.48
CA ASP A 421 -46.30 -28.04 -16.78
C ASP A 421 -46.82 -29.15 -15.84
N GLU A 422 -47.54 -28.76 -14.80
CA GLU A 422 -48.41 -29.66 -14.05
C GLU A 422 -49.87 -29.25 -14.27
N GLU A 423 -50.62 -30.13 -14.93
CA GLU A 423 -52.08 -30.07 -15.05
C GLU A 423 -52.73 -30.04 -13.66
N PRO A 424 -53.82 -29.27 -13.46
CA PRO A 424 -54.40 -29.09 -12.14
C PRO A 424 -55.28 -30.29 -11.76
N LYS A 425 -54.85 -31.07 -10.76
CA LYS A 425 -55.76 -31.93 -9.99
C LYS A 425 -56.46 -31.10 -8.91
N VAL A 426 -57.72 -30.82 -9.18
CA VAL A 426 -58.68 -30.25 -8.23
C VAL A 426 -58.87 -31.21 -7.06
N ASN A 427 -58.54 -30.78 -5.84
CA ASN A 427 -59.06 -31.37 -4.61
C ASN A 427 -59.67 -30.24 -3.77
N GLY A 428 -61.00 -30.14 -3.85
CA GLY A 428 -61.81 -29.28 -2.98
C GLY A 428 -61.73 -29.78 -1.55
N GLY A 429 -61.54 -28.86 -0.60
CA GLY A 429 -61.52 -29.20 0.81
C GLY A 429 -61.01 -28.12 1.76
N VAL A 430 -60.38 -27.06 1.27
CA VAL A 430 -59.77 -26.04 2.16
C VAL A 430 -60.29 -24.61 1.93
N VAL A 431 -61.05 -24.38 0.84
CA VAL A 431 -61.56 -23.04 0.49
C VAL A 431 -62.90 -22.68 1.18
N GLU A 432 -63.65 -23.66 1.68
CA GLU A 432 -64.92 -23.41 2.41
C GLU A 432 -64.73 -23.06 3.90
N SER A 433 -63.54 -23.31 4.46
CA SER A 433 -63.22 -23.04 5.88
C SER A 433 -62.82 -21.58 6.15
N LEU A 434 -62.40 -20.84 5.11
CA LEU A 434 -61.89 -19.47 5.24
C LEU A 434 -62.91 -18.40 4.82
N THR A 435 -63.94 -18.75 4.05
CA THR A 435 -65.00 -17.81 3.62
C THR A 435 -66.10 -17.65 4.66
N SER A 436 -66.29 -18.61 5.57
CA SER A 436 -67.29 -18.54 6.66
C SER A 436 -66.85 -17.63 7.82
N LYS A 437 -65.55 -17.41 8.03
CA LYS A 437 -65.02 -16.57 9.14
C LYS A 437 -64.86 -15.08 8.84
N VAL A 438 -65.07 -14.65 7.59
CA VAL A 438 -64.98 -13.23 7.20
C VAL A 438 -66.36 -12.57 7.09
N GLN A 439 -67.44 -13.36 7.06
CA GLN A 439 -68.83 -12.86 7.03
C GLN A 439 -69.43 -12.60 8.42
N GLU A 440 -68.86 -13.15 9.49
CA GLU A 440 -69.32 -12.91 10.88
C GLU A 440 -68.71 -11.65 11.54
N LEU A 441 -67.73 -10.99 10.92
CA LEU A 441 -67.03 -9.82 11.48
C LEU A 441 -67.49 -8.46 10.92
N THR A 442 -68.49 -8.43 10.04
CA THR A 442 -68.96 -7.18 9.39
C THR A 442 -70.43 -6.83 9.66
N THR A 443 -71.09 -7.47 10.64
CA THR A 443 -72.50 -7.18 11.00
C THR A 443 -72.74 -6.90 12.49
N SER A 444 -71.85 -6.15 13.14
CA SER A 444 -72.17 -5.57 14.46
C SER A 444 -71.43 -4.25 14.72
N GLU A 445 -71.84 -3.16 14.07
CA GLU A 445 -71.65 -1.79 14.56
C GLU A 445 -72.45 -0.79 13.70
N SER A 446 -73.75 -0.64 13.99
CA SER A 446 -74.52 0.62 13.87
C SER A 446 -75.99 0.40 14.25
N THR A 447 -76.37 0.75 15.48
CA THR A 447 -77.64 1.40 15.89
C THR A 447 -77.85 1.27 17.41
N ALA A 448 -77.47 2.33 18.15
CA ALA A 448 -78.20 2.98 19.26
C ALA A 448 -77.23 3.91 20.01
#